data_AF-G5NIS7-F1
#
_entry.id   AF-G5NIS7-F1
#
_cell.length_a   1.000
_cell.length_b   1.000
_cell.length_c   1.000
_cell.angle_alpha   90.00
_cell.angle_beta   90.00
_cell.angle_gamma   90.00
#
_symmetry.space_group_name_H-M   'P 1'
#
loop_
_entity.id
_entity.type
_entity.pdbx_description
1 polymer ?
#
loop_
_entity_poly.entity_id
_entity_poly.type
_entity_poly.pdbx_seq_one_letter_code
_entity_poly.pdbx_strand_id
1 'polypeptide(L)'
;ELAQLALHDTLTRLPNRVLLEDRLEQAISKANRENTSFALLFMDLDGFKTVNDAYGHDIGDKLLVAVTHRLNQPLSGQFTLARIGGDEFVLLAEVSAPDEAASLASARWYIR
;
A
#
# COMPACT_ATOMS: atom_id res chain seq x y z
N GLU A 1 1.05 -21.61 6.80
CA GLU A 1 2.28 -20.90 7.22
C GLU A 1 3.27 -20.63 6.07
N LEU A 2 3.59 -21.59 5.18
CA LEU A 2 4.47 -21.34 4.01
C LEU A 2 3.90 -20.36 2.97
N ALA A 3 2.59 -20.41 2.68
CA ALA A 3 1.97 -19.51 1.71
C ALA A 3 1.92 -18.04 2.16
N GLN A 4 1.84 -17.78 3.48
CA GLN A 4 1.88 -16.41 4.01
C GLN A 4 3.25 -15.75 3.78
N LEU A 5 4.34 -16.52 3.87
CA LEU A 5 5.71 -16.03 3.59
C LEU A 5 5.95 -15.74 2.10
N ALA A 6 5.22 -16.40 1.20
CA ALA A 6 5.37 -16.19 -0.25
C ALA A 6 4.57 -14.97 -0.76
N LEU A 7 3.55 -14.54 -0.03
CA LEU A 7 2.58 -13.52 -0.47
C LEU A 7 2.62 -12.23 0.35
N HIS A 8 3.38 -12.19 1.44
CA HIS A 8 3.50 -11.01 2.30
C HIS A 8 4.95 -10.59 2.45
N ASP A 9 5.16 -9.29 2.54
CA ASP A 9 6.43 -8.68 2.91
C ASP A 9 6.81 -9.07 4.34
N THR A 10 8.07 -9.47 4.55
CA THR A 10 8.52 -10.02 5.82
C THR A 10 8.63 -8.97 6.93
N LEU A 11 8.88 -7.71 6.57
CA LEU A 11 9.05 -6.62 7.53
C LEU A 11 7.69 -6.04 7.96
N THR A 12 6.89 -5.65 6.99
CA THR A 12 5.64 -4.90 7.20
C THR A 12 4.41 -5.79 7.31
N ARG A 13 4.52 -7.07 6.91
CA ARG A 13 3.41 -8.03 6.79
C ARG A 13 2.31 -7.60 5.81
N LEU A 14 2.53 -6.56 5.02
CA LEU A 14 1.64 -6.20 3.93
C LEU A 14 1.72 -7.24 2.81
N PRO A 15 0.66 -7.38 1.99
CA PRO A 15 0.76 -7.95 0.66
C PRO A 15 2.04 -7.53 -0.07
N ASN A 16 2.74 -8.51 -0.64
CA ASN A 16 3.88 -8.25 -1.51
C ASN A 16 3.41 -8.07 -2.97
N ARG A 17 4.36 -7.87 -3.89
CA ARG A 17 4.08 -7.72 -5.32
C ARG A 17 3.21 -8.85 -5.90
N VAL A 18 3.49 -10.10 -5.54
CA VAL A 18 2.75 -11.27 -6.07
C VAL A 18 1.29 -11.22 -5.63
N LEU A 19 1.03 -10.94 -4.35
CA LEU A 19 -0.34 -10.83 -3.87
C LEU A 19 -1.04 -9.59 -4.43
N LEU A 20 -0.34 -8.47 -4.62
CA LEU A 20 -0.90 -7.28 -5.26
C LEU A 20 -1.37 -7.57 -6.70
N GLU A 21 -0.57 -8.29 -7.48
CA GLU A 21 -0.91 -8.66 -8.86
C GLU A 21 -2.20 -9.52 -8.90
N ASP A 22 -2.30 -10.53 -8.03
CA ASP A 22 -3.53 -11.33 -7.87
C ASP A 22 -4.75 -10.47 -7.52
N ARG A 23 -4.60 -9.52 -6.57
CA ARG A 23 -5.69 -8.62 -6.18
C ARG A 23 -6.09 -7.66 -7.30
N LEU A 24 -5.13 -7.20 -8.09
CA LEU A 24 -5.38 -6.32 -9.23
C LEU A 24 -6.15 -7.05 -10.32
N GLU A 25 -5.78 -8.30 -10.65
CA GLU A 25 -6.52 -9.12 -11.62
C GLU A 25 -7.97 -9.36 -11.17
N GLN A 26 -8.18 -9.61 -9.87
CA GLN A 26 -9.51 -9.74 -9.27
C GLN A 26 -10.31 -8.44 -9.39
N ALA A 27 -9.70 -7.29 -9.10
CA ALA A 27 -10.33 -5.98 -9.19
C ALA A 27 -10.73 -5.63 -10.64
N ILE A 28 -9.85 -5.87 -11.62
CA ILE A 28 -10.14 -5.70 -13.05
C ILE A 28 -11.32 -6.58 -13.47
N SER A 29 -11.29 -7.85 -13.09
CA SER A 29 -12.36 -8.80 -13.44
C SER A 29 -13.70 -8.43 -12.81
N LYS A 30 -13.69 -7.94 -11.57
CA LYS A 30 -14.88 -7.43 -10.87
C LYS A 30 -15.43 -6.16 -11.54
N ALA A 31 -14.57 -5.18 -11.80
CA ALA A 31 -14.94 -3.92 -12.46
C ALA A 31 -15.61 -4.17 -13.81
N ASN A 32 -15.05 -5.07 -14.63
CA ASN A 32 -15.61 -5.43 -15.93
C ASN A 32 -16.98 -6.12 -15.81
N ARG A 33 -17.16 -7.01 -14.82
CA ARG A 33 -18.41 -7.77 -14.64
C ARG A 33 -19.53 -6.92 -14.04
N GLU A 34 -19.22 -6.07 -13.09
CA GLU A 34 -20.18 -5.33 -12.27
C GLU A 34 -20.33 -3.86 -12.69
N ASN A 35 -19.57 -3.43 -13.70
CA ASN A 35 -19.50 -2.05 -14.15
C ASN A 35 -19.15 -1.08 -13.00
N THR A 36 -18.22 -1.51 -12.14
CA THR A 36 -17.69 -0.76 -11.00
C THR A 36 -16.31 -0.19 -11.32
N SER A 37 -15.79 0.69 -10.45
CA SER A 37 -14.46 1.27 -10.59
C SER A 37 -13.59 0.98 -9.38
N PHE A 38 -12.28 1.05 -9.58
CA PHE A 38 -11.29 0.97 -8.51
C PHE A 38 -10.19 1.99 -8.77
N ALA A 39 -9.47 2.36 -7.72
CA ALA A 39 -8.33 3.25 -7.75
C ALA A 39 -7.06 2.47 -7.40
N LEU A 40 -5.96 2.83 -8.05
CA LEU A 40 -4.62 2.36 -7.74
C LEU A 40 -3.74 3.59 -7.44
N LEU A 41 -3.20 3.65 -6.23
CA LEU A 41 -2.32 4.73 -5.80
C LEU A 41 -0.93 4.16 -5.55
N PHE A 42 0.07 4.71 -6.23
CA PHE A 42 1.47 4.40 -6.01
C PHE A 42 2.08 5.49 -5.11
N MET A 43 2.82 5.08 -4.09
CA MET A 43 3.39 5.95 -3.07
C MET A 43 4.87 5.59 -2.87
N ASP A 44 5.73 6.60 -2.94
CA ASP A 44 7.15 6.51 -2.60
C ASP A 44 7.44 7.38 -1.38
N LEU A 45 8.36 6.96 -0.51
CA LEU A 45 8.71 7.75 0.68
C LEU A 45 9.87 8.70 0.39
N ASP A 46 9.52 9.97 0.18
CA ASP A 46 10.50 11.03 -0.02
C ASP A 46 11.60 11.04 1.06
N GLY A 47 12.86 10.93 0.64
CA GLY A 47 14.02 11.04 1.52
C GLY A 47 14.28 9.80 2.39
N PHE A 48 13.62 8.66 2.14
CA PHE A 48 13.85 7.43 2.90
C PHE A 48 15.32 6.98 2.89
N LYS A 49 16.00 7.11 1.74
CA LYS A 49 17.44 6.86 1.65
C LYS A 49 18.26 7.71 2.61
N THR A 50 17.94 9.00 2.73
CA THR A 50 18.61 9.93 3.66
C THR A 50 18.46 9.48 5.11
N VAL A 51 17.30 8.90 5.48
CA VAL A 51 17.09 8.33 6.81
C VAL A 51 18.00 7.12 7.03
N ASN A 52 18.08 6.21 6.07
CA ASN A 52 18.99 5.06 6.16
C ASN A 52 20.45 5.48 6.27
N ASP A 53 20.87 6.46 5.47
CA ASP A 53 22.26 6.93 5.44
C ASP A 53 22.64 7.65 6.75
N ALA A 54 21.71 8.36 7.38
CA ALA A 54 21.97 9.12 8.61
C ALA A 54 21.79 8.30 9.90
N TYR A 55 20.86 7.34 9.93
CA TYR A 55 20.43 6.65 11.15
C TYR A 55 20.53 5.11 11.08
N GLY A 56 20.92 4.56 9.94
CA GLY A 56 21.06 3.13 9.71
C GLY A 56 19.75 2.44 9.32
N HIS A 57 19.89 1.25 8.72
CA HIS A 57 18.77 0.46 8.21
C HIS A 57 17.76 0.04 9.29
N ASP A 58 18.20 -0.23 10.53
CA ASP A 58 17.29 -0.58 11.63
C ASP A 58 16.27 0.54 11.94
N ILE A 59 16.67 1.80 11.74
CA ILE A 59 15.77 2.95 11.91
C ILE A 59 14.86 3.10 10.68
N GLY A 60 15.39 2.87 9.49
CA GLY A 60 14.59 2.79 8.26
C GLY A 60 13.49 1.73 8.34
N ASP A 61 13.81 0.55 8.86
CA ASP A 61 12.84 -0.54 9.02
C ASP A 61 11.72 -0.16 9.99
N LYS A 62 12.05 0.49 11.11
CA LYS A 62 11.05 1.02 12.05
C LYS A 62 10.18 2.11 11.41
N LEU A 63 10.77 2.96 10.57
CA LEU A 63 10.03 3.96 9.80
C LEU A 63 9.03 3.30 8.85
N LEU A 64 9.43 2.27 8.10
CA LEU A 64 8.55 1.53 7.19
C LEU A 64 7.39 0.86 7.93
N VAL A 65 7.65 0.29 9.11
CA VAL A 65 6.59 -0.27 9.97
C VAL A 65 5.63 0.84 10.45
N ALA A 66 6.14 2.00 10.86
CA ALA A 66 5.32 3.13 11.30
C ALA A 66 4.46 3.72 10.16
N VAL A 67 5.03 3.82 8.95
CA VAL A 67 4.33 4.20 7.71
C VAL A 67 3.18 3.24 7.46
N THR A 68 3.44 1.94 7.49
CA THR A 68 2.44 0.89 7.28
C THR A 68 1.24 1.05 8.22
N HIS A 69 1.49 1.26 9.51
CA HIS A 69 0.41 1.46 10.49
C HIS A 69 -0.41 2.71 10.19
N ARG A 70 0.24 3.80 9.78
CA ARG A 70 -0.44 5.07 9.45
C ARG A 70 -1.25 4.97 8.16
N LEU A 71 -0.73 4.28 7.15
CA LEU A 71 -1.43 4.04 5.88
C LEU A 71 -2.67 3.15 6.06
N ASN A 72 -2.67 2.24 7.04
CA ASN A 72 -3.83 1.39 7.35
C ASN A 72 -4.96 2.09 8.13
N GLN A 73 -4.71 3.23 8.77
CA GLN A 73 -5.70 3.85 9.70
C GLN A 73 -6.92 4.51 9.07
N PRO A 74 -6.83 5.26 7.94
CA PRO A 74 -7.97 6.05 7.46
C PRO A 74 -8.91 5.29 6.51
N LEU A 75 -8.68 3.99 6.29
CA LEU A 75 -9.37 3.25 5.24
C LEU A 75 -10.49 2.40 5.85
N SER A 76 -11.72 2.93 5.82
CA SER A 76 -12.93 2.13 6.02
C SER A 76 -13.44 1.64 4.66
N GLY A 77 -13.29 0.34 4.37
CA GLY A 77 -13.75 -0.25 3.11
C GLY A 77 -12.94 -1.46 2.68
N GLN A 78 -13.20 -1.97 1.47
CA GLN A 78 -12.37 -3.01 0.83
C GLN A 78 -11.18 -2.35 0.14
N PHE A 79 -10.00 -2.49 0.74
CA PHE A 79 -8.75 -2.04 0.16
C PHE A 79 -7.65 -3.08 0.35
N THR A 80 -6.60 -2.99 -0.46
CA THR A 80 -5.37 -3.74 -0.34
C THR A 80 -4.22 -2.73 -0.32
N LEU A 81 -3.52 -2.62 0.81
CA LEU A 81 -2.25 -1.90 0.90
C LEU A 81 -1.12 -2.92 0.74
N ALA A 82 -0.21 -2.69 -0.20
CA ALA A 82 0.91 -3.58 -0.50
C ALA A 82 2.24 -2.83 -0.40
N ARG A 83 3.32 -3.53 -0.06
CA ARG A 83 4.69 -3.05 -0.23
C ARG A 83 5.35 -3.82 -1.37
N ILE A 84 5.86 -3.09 -2.38
CA ILE A 84 6.38 -3.70 -3.62
C ILE A 84 7.86 -3.45 -3.87
N GLY A 85 8.46 -2.55 -3.09
CA GLY A 85 9.88 -2.18 -3.12
C GLY A 85 10.38 -1.87 -1.71
N GLY A 86 11.48 -1.13 -1.60
CA GLY A 86 12.04 -0.73 -0.30
C GLY A 86 11.10 0.22 0.45
N ASP A 87 10.88 1.38 -0.14
CA ASP A 87 10.02 2.50 0.26
C ASP A 87 8.74 2.64 -0.56
N GLU A 88 8.54 1.76 -1.55
CA GLU A 88 7.40 1.81 -2.47
C GLU A 88 6.18 1.04 -1.92
N PHE A 89 5.06 1.75 -1.80
CA PHE A 89 3.76 1.22 -1.38
C PHE A 89 2.72 1.39 -2.50
N VAL A 90 1.77 0.46 -2.56
CA VAL A 90 0.63 0.53 -3.47
C VAL A 90 -0.66 0.34 -2.70
N LEU A 91 -1.62 1.24 -2.89
CA LEU A 91 -2.98 1.11 -2.39
C LEU A 91 -3.92 0.81 -3.56
N LEU A 92 -4.60 -0.33 -3.49
CA LEU A 92 -5.72 -0.70 -4.35
C LEU A 92 -7.01 -0.54 -3.53
N ALA A 93 -7.94 0.29 -3.99
CA ALA A 93 -9.20 0.54 -3.29
C ALA A 93 -10.38 0.56 -4.26
N GLU A 94 -11.51 -0.01 -3.87
CA GLU A 94 -12.76 0.19 -4.60
C GLU A 94 -13.22 1.63 -4.45
N VAL A 95 -13.68 2.24 -5.55
CA VAL A 95 -14.18 3.61 -5.55
C VAL A 95 -15.47 3.72 -6.36
N SER A 96 -16.40 4.53 -5.89
CA SER A 96 -17.68 4.77 -6.56
C SER A 96 -17.61 5.92 -7.56
N ALA A 97 -16.62 6.81 -7.40
CA ALA A 97 -16.40 7.98 -8.26
C ALA A 97 -14.93 8.41 -8.28
N PRO A 98 -14.46 9.12 -9.33
CA PRO A 98 -13.09 9.64 -9.39
C PRO A 98 -12.70 10.54 -8.20
N ASP A 99 -13.67 11.28 -7.64
CA ASP A 99 -13.43 12.19 -6.50
C ASP A 99 -13.06 11.42 -5.22
N GLU A 100 -13.51 10.18 -5.06
CA GLU A 100 -13.09 9.32 -3.94
C GLU A 100 -11.61 8.95 -4.05
N ALA A 101 -11.12 8.67 -5.26
CA ALA A 101 -9.70 8.41 -5.49
C ALA A 101 -8.83 9.64 -5.15
N ALA A 102 -9.28 10.84 -5.53
CA ALA A 102 -8.61 12.09 -5.17
C ALA A 102 -8.65 12.36 -3.65
N SER A 103 -9.76 12.00 -3.00
CA SER A 103 -9.91 12.10 -1.53
C SER A 103 -8.96 11.15 -0.80
N LEU A 104 -8.76 9.93 -1.31
CA LEU A 104 -7.78 8.97 -0.78
C LEU A 104 -6.34 9.49 -0.95
N ALA A 105 -6.02 10.08 -2.10
CA ALA A 105 -4.69 10.63 -2.36
C ALA A 105 -4.37 11.88 -1.48
N SER A 106 -5.39 12.70 -1.21
CA SER A 106 -5.26 13.92 -0.41
C SER A 106 -5.43 13.73 1.10
N ALA A 107 -5.74 12.50 1.54
CA ALA A 107 -5.76 12.17 2.96
C ALA A 107 -4.41 12.53 3.60
N ARG A 108 -4.43 13.12 4.80
CA ARG A 108 -3.18 13.56 5.47
C ARG A 108 -2.41 12.35 5.98
N TRP A 109 -1.50 11.84 5.16
CA TRP A 109 -0.56 10.75 5.48
C TRP A 109 0.69 11.20 6.26
N TYR A 110 0.70 12.42 6.84
CA TYR A 110 1.88 12.99 7.52
C TYR A 110 2.44 12.07 8.62
N ILE A 111 3.71 11.69 8.47
CA ILE A 111 4.50 11.01 9.49
C ILE A 111 5.00 12.11 10.45
N ARG A 112 4.50 12.12 11.69
CA ARG A 112 5.06 12.94 12.77
C ARG A 112 6.21 12.22 13.44
#